data_AF-A0A534A265-F1
#
_entry.id   AF-A0A534A265-F1
#
_cell.length_a   1.000
_cell.length_b   1.000
_cell.length_c   1.000
_cell.angle_alpha   90.00
_cell.angle_beta   90.00
_cell.angle_gamma   90.00
#
_symmetry.space_group_name_H-M   'P 1'
#
loop_
_entity.id
_entity.type
_entity.pdbx_description
1 polymer ?
#
loop_
_entity_poly.entity_id
_entity_poly.type
_entity_poly.pdbx_seq_one_letter_code
_entity_poly.pdbx_strand_id
1 'polypeptide(L)'
;MENNFFEIFIRHCGTVEKAAKILGTSHQNVSSMRNGRTWVKSGFARKIARYLWEKSKYKINPLDLISPLERNELKSLSLPFEHHPIKLINVSINHVKCNFLIPDLSNNDQRPLNQLRPILIDENYQLIANSITYFLYLQQQKKTIPAWKISLADLLIRKYPTTLLVQTFLICERASIGIAAKKYLGNRQGPRFHKSFRRNFDEIKGRTDEMMASLLGFGCKDGYRQAEKIQLLGSTELVKAVDEGKLRTSAAALLTRFTHRKQQKILTHDKKEISSFIYQTKKRK
;
A
#
# COMPACT_ATOMS: atom_id res chain seq x y z
N MET A 1 -35.29 -3.45 22.46
CA MET A 1 -34.51 -2.91 23.60
C MET A 1 -33.04 -3.09 23.26
N GLU A 2 -32.38 -2.04 22.77
CA GLU A 2 -30.96 -2.10 22.42
C GLU A 2 -30.14 -2.34 23.69
N ASN A 3 -29.29 -3.36 23.67
CA ASN A 3 -28.33 -3.62 24.75
C ASN A 3 -27.33 -2.47 24.78
N ASN A 4 -27.59 -1.45 25.59
CA ASN A 4 -26.65 -0.36 25.81
C ASN A 4 -25.45 -0.90 26.61
N PHE A 5 -24.43 -1.36 25.88
CA PHE A 5 -23.19 -1.92 26.43
C PHE A 5 -22.50 -0.98 27.44
N PHE A 6 -22.72 0.33 27.30
CA PHE A 6 -22.22 1.33 28.25
C PHE A 6 -22.96 1.28 29.59
N GLU A 7 -24.27 0.99 29.58
CA GLU A 7 -25.06 0.82 30.80
C GLU A 7 -24.65 -0.46 31.55
N ILE A 8 -24.31 -1.54 30.82
CA ILE A 8 -23.76 -2.77 31.40
C ILE A 8 -22.44 -2.47 32.12
N PHE A 9 -21.57 -1.66 31.51
CA PHE A 9 -20.32 -1.20 32.13
C PHE A 9 -20.57 -0.41 33.43
N ILE A 10 -21.50 0.54 33.43
CA ILE A 10 -21.82 1.35 34.62
C ILE A 10 -22.38 0.46 35.74
N ARG A 11 -23.25 -0.51 35.42
CA ARG A 11 -23.77 -1.48 36.40
C ARG A 11 -22.64 -2.29 37.04
N HIS A 12 -21.65 -2.73 36.27
CA HIS A 12 -20.48 -3.42 36.81
C HIS A 12 -19.55 -2.53 37.65
N CYS A 13 -19.55 -1.22 37.41
CA CYS A 13 -18.81 -0.26 38.24
C CYS A 13 -19.57 0.12 39.52
N GLY A 14 -20.88 -0.12 39.56
CA GLY A 14 -21.79 0.22 40.65
C GLY A 14 -22.25 1.67 40.64
N THR A 15 -21.35 2.63 40.38
CA THR A 15 -21.69 4.06 40.27
C THR A 15 -21.01 4.73 39.09
N VAL A 16 -21.60 5.84 38.62
CA VAL A 16 -21.07 6.67 37.54
C VAL A 16 -19.72 7.29 37.93
N GLU A 17 -19.52 7.62 39.22
CA GLU A 17 -18.24 8.13 39.74
C GLU A 17 -17.12 7.08 39.67
N LYS A 18 -17.42 5.83 40.03
CA LYS A 18 -16.45 4.72 39.91
C LYS A 18 -16.10 4.45 38.45
N ALA A 19 -17.09 4.50 37.55
CA ALA A 19 -16.88 4.40 36.11
C ALA A 19 -15.99 5.55 35.58
N ALA A 20 -16.21 6.78 36.03
CA ALA A 20 -15.41 7.95 35.66
C ALA A 20 -13.94 7.81 36.10
N LYS A 21 -13.70 7.28 37.31
CA LYS A 21 -12.36 7.00 37.82
C LYS A 21 -11.63 5.94 36.99
N ILE A 22 -12.31 4.88 36.57
CA ILE A 22 -11.75 3.82 35.70
C ILE A 22 -11.38 4.37 34.31
N LEU A 23 -12.22 5.25 33.76
CA LEU A 23 -11.97 5.85 32.44
C LEU A 23 -10.91 6.97 32.50
N GLY A 24 -10.71 7.59 33.66
CA GLY A 24 -9.83 8.75 33.84
C GLY A 24 -10.47 10.02 33.27
N THR A 25 -11.76 10.22 33.52
CA THR A 25 -12.55 11.36 33.02
C THR A 25 -13.50 11.88 34.11
N SER A 26 -14.21 12.99 33.85
CA SER A 26 -15.17 13.56 34.80
C SER A 26 -16.48 12.78 34.85
N HIS A 27 -17.17 12.85 35.99
CA HIS A 27 -18.52 12.28 36.16
C HIS A 27 -19.50 12.82 35.10
N GLN A 28 -19.44 14.12 34.81
CA GLN A 28 -20.28 14.79 33.80
C GLN A 28 -20.07 14.17 32.40
N ASN A 29 -18.84 13.85 32.02
CA ASN A 29 -18.56 13.21 30.73
C ASN A 29 -19.15 11.80 30.65
N VAL A 30 -19.06 11.01 31.72
CA VAL A 30 -19.66 9.67 31.75
C VAL A 30 -21.19 9.76 31.72
N SER A 31 -21.79 10.72 32.43
CA SER A 31 -23.24 10.93 32.41
C SER A 31 -23.73 11.37 31.03
N SER A 32 -22.98 12.22 30.32
CA SER A 32 -23.30 12.63 28.95
C SER A 32 -23.22 11.46 27.96
N MET A 33 -22.26 10.55 28.13
CA MET A 33 -22.16 9.31 27.34
C MET A 33 -23.30 8.34 27.63
N ARG A 34 -23.65 8.15 28.91
CA ARG A 34 -24.76 7.30 29.34
C ARG A 34 -26.09 7.74 28.74
N ASN A 35 -26.33 9.04 28.73
CA ASN A 35 -27.57 9.64 28.24
C ASN A 35 -27.59 9.83 26.71
N GLY A 36 -26.59 9.31 25.98
CA GLY A 36 -26.52 9.41 24.51
C GLY A 36 -26.27 10.82 23.97
N ARG A 37 -25.91 11.79 24.82
CA ARG A 37 -25.62 13.18 24.41
C ARG A 37 -24.26 13.31 23.73
N THR A 38 -23.33 12.43 24.07
CA THR A 38 -21.98 12.39 23.51
C THR A 38 -21.54 10.95 23.27
N TRP A 39 -20.95 10.67 22.11
CA TRP A 39 -20.41 9.33 21.82
C TRP A 39 -19.18 9.00 22.68
N VAL A 40 -18.99 7.72 22.97
CA VAL A 40 -17.79 7.24 23.66
C VAL A 40 -16.60 7.37 22.71
N LYS A 41 -15.51 7.99 23.17
CA LYS A 41 -14.26 8.07 22.40
C LYS A 41 -13.60 6.70 22.31
N SER A 42 -12.93 6.39 21.21
CA SER A 42 -12.21 5.13 20.98
C SER A 42 -11.26 4.69 22.11
N GLY A 43 -10.53 5.64 22.71
CA GLY A 43 -9.66 5.35 23.86
C GLY A 43 -10.43 4.82 25.09
N PHE A 44 -11.64 5.33 25.34
CA PHE A 44 -12.49 4.85 26.43
C PHE A 44 -13.19 3.53 26.08
N ALA A 45 -13.64 3.36 24.84
CA ALA A 45 -14.26 2.12 24.39
C ALA A 45 -13.34 0.90 24.59
N ARG A 46 -12.03 1.04 24.33
CA ARG A 46 -11.03 -0.01 24.60
C ARG A 46 -10.89 -0.32 26.09
N LYS A 47 -10.87 0.71 26.95
CA LYS A 47 -10.80 0.54 28.42
C LYS A 47 -12.03 -0.19 28.94
N ILE A 48 -13.23 0.14 28.44
CA ILE A 48 -14.49 -0.49 28.84
C ILE A 48 -14.51 -1.96 28.46
N ALA A 49 -14.17 -2.29 27.22
CA ALA A 49 -14.13 -3.67 26.75
C ALA A 49 -13.14 -4.53 27.55
N ARG A 50 -11.95 -3.98 27.85
CA ARG A 50 -10.95 -4.65 28.70
C ARG A 50 -11.48 -4.88 30.11
N TYR A 51 -12.09 -3.87 30.72
CA TYR A 51 -12.64 -3.97 32.07
C TYR A 51 -13.72 -5.05 32.19
N LEU A 52 -14.65 -5.10 31.23
CA LEU A 52 -15.72 -6.10 31.21
C LEU A 52 -15.20 -7.51 30.94
N TRP A 53 -14.19 -7.65 30.09
CA TRP A 53 -13.52 -8.94 29.90
C TRP A 53 -12.82 -9.42 31.18
N GLU A 54 -12.11 -8.53 31.88
CA GLU A 54 -11.40 -8.87 33.10
C GLU A 54 -12.34 -9.21 34.27
N LYS A 55 -13.45 -8.48 34.43
CA LYS A 55 -14.34 -8.60 35.59
C LYS A 55 -15.49 -9.57 35.43
N SER A 56 -16.05 -9.71 34.23
CA SER A 56 -17.24 -10.54 34.01
C SER A 56 -17.10 -11.50 32.83
N LYS A 57 -15.90 -11.59 32.23
CA LYS A 57 -15.64 -12.36 31.00
C LYS A 57 -16.61 -12.02 29.87
N TYR A 58 -17.21 -10.83 29.93
CA TYR A 58 -18.22 -10.38 29.01
C TYR A 58 -17.53 -9.75 27.80
N LYS A 59 -17.63 -10.40 26.64
CA LYS A 59 -16.93 -10.01 25.42
C LYS A 59 -17.74 -8.96 24.66
N ILE A 60 -17.15 -7.77 24.50
CA ILE A 60 -17.72 -6.67 23.71
C ILE A 60 -16.70 -6.22 22.67
N ASN A 61 -17.18 -5.91 21.46
CA ASN A 61 -16.36 -5.24 20.46
C ASN A 61 -16.30 -3.73 20.80
N PRO A 62 -15.11 -3.15 21.06
CA PRO A 62 -14.98 -1.71 21.34
C PRO A 62 -15.60 -0.80 20.28
N LEU A 63 -15.67 -1.27 19.03
CA LEU A 63 -16.27 -0.53 17.92
C LEU A 63 -17.78 -0.34 18.05
N ASP A 64 -18.45 -1.13 18.90
CA ASP A 64 -19.90 -1.01 19.11
C ASP A 64 -20.24 0.06 20.16
N LEU A 65 -19.25 0.65 20.82
CA LEU A 65 -19.42 1.70 21.83
C LEU A 65 -19.20 3.13 21.28
N ILE A 66 -18.56 3.25 20.12
CA ILE A 66 -18.18 4.54 19.54
C ILE A 66 -19.19 5.01 18.49
N SER A 67 -19.07 6.27 18.04
CA SER A 67 -19.96 6.81 17.01
C SER A 67 -19.88 6.02 15.70
N PRO A 68 -20.97 5.90 14.92
CA PRO A 68 -20.94 5.25 13.60
C PRO A 68 -19.92 5.86 12.63
N LEU A 69 -19.70 7.19 12.72
CA LEU A 69 -18.69 7.90 11.95
C LEU A 69 -17.27 7.48 12.35
N GLU A 70 -16.93 7.56 13.63
CA GLU A 70 -15.61 7.12 14.15
C GLU A 70 -15.43 5.61 13.95
N ARG A 71 -16.49 4.81 14.01
CA ARG A 71 -16.47 3.38 13.68
C ARG A 71 -16.13 3.14 12.22
N ASN A 72 -16.69 3.90 11.30
CA ASN A 72 -16.41 3.76 9.87
C ASN A 72 -15.01 4.28 9.52
N GLU A 73 -14.56 5.37 10.15
CA GLU A 73 -13.17 5.84 10.07
C GLU A 73 -12.20 4.83 10.65
N LEU A 74 -12.50 4.25 11.82
CA LEU A 74 -11.65 3.24 12.41
C LEU A 74 -11.72 1.91 11.67
N LYS A 75 -12.83 1.56 11.00
CA LYS A 75 -12.89 0.40 10.09
C LYS A 75 -12.12 0.62 8.80
N SER A 76 -12.06 1.86 8.31
CA SER A 76 -11.25 2.21 7.14
C SER A 76 -9.77 2.36 7.49
N LEU A 77 -9.44 2.73 8.74
CA LEU A 77 -8.08 2.79 9.29
C LEU A 77 -7.59 1.46 9.86
N SER A 78 -8.49 0.61 10.36
CA SER A 78 -8.18 -0.73 10.83
C SER A 78 -8.04 -1.64 9.61
N LEU A 79 -6.89 -1.55 8.97
CA LEU A 79 -6.26 -2.77 8.48
C LEU A 79 -6.31 -3.78 9.64
N PRO A 80 -6.74 -5.03 9.41
CA PRO A 80 -6.70 -6.04 10.45
C PRO A 80 -5.28 -6.05 11.01
N PHE A 81 -5.14 -5.97 12.34
CA PHE A 81 -3.89 -6.24 13.04
C PHE A 81 -3.54 -7.73 12.89
N GLU A 82 -3.31 -8.17 11.67
CA GLU A 82 -2.39 -9.24 11.37
C GLU A 82 -1.01 -8.59 11.30
N HIS A 83 0.02 -9.23 11.85
CA HIS A 83 1.41 -8.80 11.67
C HIS A 83 1.62 -8.34 10.24
N HIS A 84 1.81 -7.03 9.98
CA HIS A 84 2.03 -6.55 8.62
C HIS A 84 3.33 -7.22 8.13
N PRO A 85 3.25 -8.21 7.21
CA PRO A 85 4.40 -9.03 6.86
C PRO A 85 5.46 -8.23 6.10
N ILE A 86 5.07 -7.07 5.57
CA ILE A 86 5.91 -6.12 4.86
C ILE A 86 6.22 -4.97 5.81
N LYS A 87 7.50 -4.75 6.08
CA LYS A 87 7.95 -3.78 7.09
C LYS A 87 8.34 -2.46 6.41
N LEU A 88 7.85 -1.36 6.97
CA LEU A 88 8.41 -0.03 6.73
C LEU A 88 9.58 0.17 7.70
N ILE A 89 10.78 0.33 7.16
CA ILE A 89 12.02 0.47 7.94
C ILE A 89 12.80 1.69 7.50
N ASN A 90 13.62 2.25 8.39
CA ASN A 90 14.62 3.24 8.00
C ASN A 90 15.93 2.52 7.65
N VAL A 91 16.42 2.75 6.44
CA VAL A 91 17.63 2.10 5.92
C VAL A 91 18.71 3.14 5.73
N SER A 92 19.96 2.80 6.04
CA SER A 92 21.10 3.65 5.66
C SER A 92 21.18 3.76 4.15
N ILE A 93 21.32 4.99 3.62
CA ILE A 93 21.37 5.21 2.17
C ILE A 93 22.50 4.41 1.52
N ASN A 94 23.65 4.28 2.21
CA ASN A 94 24.82 3.55 1.72
C ASN A 94 24.57 2.04 1.54
N HIS A 95 23.54 1.48 2.18
CA HIS A 95 23.18 0.07 2.03
C HIS A 95 22.24 -0.20 0.85
N VAL A 96 21.63 0.84 0.28
CA VAL A 96 20.69 0.69 -0.83
C VAL A 96 21.47 0.56 -2.14
N LYS A 97 21.29 -0.56 -2.82
CA LYS A 97 21.87 -0.80 -4.15
C LYS A 97 20.94 -0.24 -5.20
N CYS A 98 21.40 0.79 -5.92
CA CYS A 98 20.64 1.45 -6.97
C CYS A 98 21.28 1.18 -8.33
N ASN A 99 20.52 0.58 -9.25
CA ASN A 99 20.95 0.36 -10.64
C ASN A 99 20.21 1.28 -11.62
N PHE A 100 19.45 2.26 -11.10
CA PHE A 100 18.78 3.24 -11.94
C PHE A 100 19.78 4.33 -12.33
N LEU A 101 19.64 4.81 -13.56
CA LEU A 101 20.34 6.00 -13.99
C LEU A 101 19.89 7.19 -13.14
N ILE A 102 20.83 8.09 -12.85
CA ILE A 102 20.54 9.35 -12.16
C ILE A 102 19.55 10.12 -13.05
N PRO A 103 18.32 10.39 -12.59
CA PRO A 103 17.36 11.18 -13.34
C PRO A 103 17.86 12.61 -13.43
N ASP A 104 17.46 13.30 -14.50
CA ASP A 104 17.69 14.73 -14.61
C ASP A 104 16.79 15.45 -13.59
N LEU A 105 17.36 15.81 -12.44
CA LEU A 105 16.69 16.49 -11.34
C LEU A 105 16.59 18.01 -11.60
N SER A 106 16.54 18.41 -12.88
CA SER A 106 16.58 19.80 -13.35
C SER A 106 15.46 20.67 -12.80
N ASN A 107 14.40 20.06 -12.26
CA ASN A 107 13.39 20.76 -11.48
C ASN A 107 13.67 20.52 -10.00
N ASN A 108 13.94 21.62 -9.28
CA ASN A 108 13.90 21.70 -7.82
C ASN A 108 12.55 21.17 -7.31
N ASP A 109 12.42 19.86 -7.18
CA ASP A 109 11.26 19.22 -6.60
C ASP A 109 11.38 19.44 -5.08
N GLN A 110 11.10 20.68 -4.64
CA GLN A 110 11.22 21.17 -3.26
C GLN A 110 10.19 20.56 -2.32
N ARG A 111 9.50 19.50 -2.76
CA ARG A 111 8.52 18.80 -1.93
C ARG A 111 9.21 18.32 -0.67
N PRO A 112 8.66 18.61 0.52
CA PRO A 112 9.27 18.18 1.76
C PRO A 112 9.31 16.65 1.79
N LEU A 113 10.41 16.09 2.30
CA LEU A 113 10.68 14.64 2.23
C LEU A 113 9.59 13.77 2.88
N ASN A 114 8.80 14.34 3.79
CA ASN A 114 7.69 13.68 4.47
C ASN A 114 6.45 13.49 3.58
N GLN A 115 6.37 14.17 2.44
CA GLN A 115 5.31 13.98 1.44
C GLN A 115 5.69 12.96 0.37
N LEU A 116 6.95 12.52 0.33
CA LEU A 116 7.42 11.54 -0.63
C LEU A 116 7.04 10.14 -0.18
N ARG A 117 6.64 9.29 -1.14
CA ARG A 117 6.44 7.88 -0.86
C ARG A 117 7.77 7.22 -0.51
N PRO A 118 7.82 6.34 0.52
CA PRO A 118 9.02 5.58 0.87
C PRO A 118 9.59 4.82 -0.33
N ILE A 119 10.90 4.59 -0.34
CA ILE A 119 11.49 3.74 -1.38
C ILE A 119 11.03 2.31 -1.24
N LEU A 120 11.09 1.54 -2.31
CA LEU A 120 10.78 0.12 -2.28
C LEU A 120 12.05 -0.68 -2.53
N ILE A 121 12.39 -1.59 -1.63
CA ILE A 121 13.61 -2.41 -1.72
C ILE A 121 13.31 -3.90 -1.54
N ASP A 122 14.14 -4.74 -2.14
CA ASP A 122 14.08 -6.19 -1.96
C ASP A 122 14.80 -6.66 -0.67
N GLU A 123 14.84 -7.98 -0.45
CA GLU A 123 15.56 -8.60 0.66
C GLU A 123 17.07 -8.28 0.69
N ASN A 124 17.68 -8.00 -0.46
CA ASN A 124 19.10 -7.71 -0.68
C ASN A 124 19.41 -6.21 -0.71
N TYR A 125 18.45 -5.36 -0.31
CA TYR A 125 18.53 -3.90 -0.36
C TYR A 125 18.67 -3.32 -1.77
N GLN A 126 18.31 -4.08 -2.81
CA GLN A 126 18.22 -3.58 -4.16
C GLN A 126 16.97 -2.71 -4.29
N LEU A 127 17.14 -1.50 -4.83
CA LEU A 127 16.06 -0.59 -5.12
C LEU A 127 15.16 -1.16 -6.23
N ILE A 128 13.86 -1.28 -5.93
CA ILE A 128 12.81 -1.75 -6.84
C ILE A 128 12.06 -0.56 -7.45
N ALA A 129 11.65 0.41 -6.64
CA ALA A 129 10.82 1.53 -7.07
C ALA A 129 11.09 2.82 -6.28
N ASN A 130 10.49 3.93 -6.74
CA ASN A 130 10.61 5.28 -6.16
C ASN A 130 12.05 5.81 -6.16
N SER A 131 12.75 5.64 -7.30
CA SER A 131 14.13 6.11 -7.48
C SER A 131 14.29 7.62 -7.32
N ILE A 132 13.30 8.41 -7.71
CA ILE A 132 13.31 9.86 -7.50
C ILE A 132 13.42 10.19 -6.00
N THR A 133 12.65 9.51 -5.13
CA THR A 133 12.76 9.68 -3.68
C THR A 133 14.18 9.36 -3.20
N TYR A 134 14.77 8.26 -3.69
CA TYR A 134 16.15 7.90 -3.36
C TYR A 134 17.15 9.01 -3.71
N PHE A 135 17.08 9.54 -4.93
CA PHE A 135 18.00 10.59 -5.37
C PHE A 135 17.78 11.93 -4.66
N LEU A 136 16.54 12.29 -4.31
CA LEU A 136 16.26 13.48 -3.51
C LEU A 136 16.85 13.37 -2.09
N TYR A 137 16.75 12.21 -1.46
CA TYR A 137 17.37 11.97 -0.15
C TYR A 137 18.91 12.03 -0.21
N LEU A 138 19.52 11.54 -1.30
CA LEU A 138 20.95 11.69 -1.58
C LEU A 138 21.34 13.16 -1.73
N GLN A 139 20.60 13.92 -2.54
CA GLN A 139 20.85 15.35 -2.76
C GLN A 139 20.76 16.16 -1.45
N GLN A 140 19.82 15.81 -0.57
CA GLN A 140 19.65 16.42 0.75
C GLN A 140 20.57 15.85 1.84
N GLN A 141 21.56 15.02 1.46
CA GLN A 141 22.59 14.45 2.35
C GLN A 141 22.02 13.75 3.59
N LYS A 142 20.87 13.08 3.45
CA LYS A 142 20.27 12.33 4.57
C LYS A 142 21.07 11.05 4.84
N LYS A 143 21.17 10.63 6.09
CA LYS A 143 21.85 9.38 6.47
C LYS A 143 20.96 8.15 6.26
N THR A 144 19.66 8.33 6.44
CA THR A 144 18.65 7.26 6.39
C THR A 144 17.47 7.64 5.53
N ILE A 145 16.85 6.64 4.90
CA ILE A 145 15.67 6.78 4.05
C ILE A 145 14.60 5.76 4.47
N PRO A 146 13.32 6.16 4.57
CA PRO A 146 12.23 5.23 4.81
C PRO A 146 12.04 4.33 3.59
N ALA A 147 11.97 3.02 3.83
CA ALA A 147 11.90 1.99 2.82
C ALA A 147 10.88 0.90 3.18
N TRP A 148 10.01 0.56 2.23
CA TRP A 148 9.25 -0.68 2.25
C TRP A 148 10.18 -1.83 1.86
N LYS A 149 10.41 -2.77 2.78
CA LYS A 149 11.20 -3.97 2.52
C LYS A 149 10.27 -5.13 2.20
N ILE A 150 10.37 -5.66 0.98
CA ILE A 150 9.61 -6.83 0.51
C ILE A 150 10.57 -7.97 0.16
N SER A 151 10.28 -9.18 0.62
CA SER A 151 11.01 -10.38 0.21
C SER A 151 10.39 -10.98 -1.06
N LEU A 152 11.13 -11.02 -2.17
CA LEU A 152 10.70 -11.60 -3.44
C LEU A 152 10.52 -13.12 -3.31
N ALA A 153 11.35 -13.78 -2.51
CA ALA A 153 11.16 -15.20 -2.18
C ALA A 153 9.81 -15.45 -1.48
N ASP A 154 9.48 -14.64 -0.47
CA ASP A 154 8.23 -14.72 0.28
C ASP A 154 7.00 -14.40 -0.60
N LEU A 155 7.15 -13.46 -1.55
CA LEU A 155 6.11 -13.14 -2.53
C LEU A 155 5.77 -14.35 -3.41
N LEU A 156 6.79 -15.05 -3.91
CA LEU A 156 6.61 -16.19 -4.82
C LEU A 156 5.91 -17.37 -4.15
N ILE A 157 6.11 -17.59 -2.85
CA ILE A 157 5.43 -18.61 -2.05
C ILE A 157 4.08 -18.14 -1.48
N ARG A 158 3.53 -17.01 -1.95
CA ARG A 158 2.23 -16.45 -1.53
C ARG A 158 2.13 -16.10 -0.04
N LYS A 159 3.25 -15.75 0.60
CA LYS A 159 3.25 -15.35 2.02
C LYS A 159 2.52 -14.03 2.27
N TYR A 160 2.48 -13.14 1.27
CA TYR A 160 1.77 -11.87 1.36
C TYR A 160 0.35 -12.00 0.83
N PRO A 161 -0.69 -11.64 1.62
CA PRO A 161 -2.05 -11.53 1.11
C PRO A 161 -2.13 -10.53 -0.05
N THR A 162 -2.83 -10.88 -1.12
CA THR A 162 -3.00 -9.98 -2.27
C THR A 162 -3.72 -8.68 -1.90
N THR A 163 -4.69 -8.74 -0.99
CA THR A 163 -5.40 -7.56 -0.46
C THR A 163 -4.45 -6.56 0.18
N LEU A 164 -3.48 -7.06 0.96
CA LEU A 164 -2.45 -6.24 1.58
C LEU A 164 -1.61 -5.52 0.53
N LEU A 165 -1.12 -6.25 -0.48
CA LEU A 165 -0.30 -5.67 -1.54
C LEU A 165 -1.04 -4.55 -2.29
N VAL A 166 -2.34 -4.75 -2.57
CA VAL A 166 -3.19 -3.76 -3.24
C VAL A 166 -3.46 -2.53 -2.36
N GLN A 167 -3.56 -2.69 -1.05
CA GLN A 167 -3.77 -1.57 -0.11
C GLN A 167 -2.48 -0.78 0.16
N THR A 168 -1.32 -1.44 0.22
CA THR A 168 -0.04 -0.80 0.56
C THR A 168 0.58 -0.09 -0.65
N PHE A 169 0.51 -0.70 -1.84
CA PHE A 169 1.29 -0.27 -3.01
C PHE A 169 0.44 0.23 -4.17
N LEU A 170 0.96 1.28 -4.82
CA LEU A 170 0.38 1.83 -6.04
C LEU A 170 0.47 0.83 -7.21
N ILE A 171 -0.26 1.11 -8.28
CA ILE A 171 -0.30 0.23 -9.46
C ILE A 171 1.10 0.05 -10.05
N CYS A 172 1.84 1.14 -10.23
CA CYS A 172 3.16 1.10 -10.84
C CYS A 172 4.24 0.58 -9.86
N GLU A 173 4.07 0.78 -8.55
CA GLU A 173 4.89 0.13 -7.52
C GLU A 173 4.71 -1.39 -7.55
N ARG A 174 3.47 -1.89 -7.62
CA ARG A 174 3.18 -3.32 -7.78
C ARG A 174 3.76 -3.88 -9.07
N ALA A 175 3.68 -3.14 -10.18
CA ALA A 175 4.30 -3.54 -11.43
C ALA A 175 5.83 -3.67 -11.28
N SER A 176 6.46 -2.74 -10.57
CA SER A 176 7.90 -2.78 -10.25
C SER A 176 8.28 -4.00 -9.42
N ILE A 177 7.45 -4.36 -8.42
CA ILE A 177 7.62 -5.61 -7.65
C ILE A 177 7.58 -6.82 -8.59
N GLY A 178 6.62 -6.86 -9.51
CA GLY A 178 6.50 -7.95 -10.49
C GLY A 178 7.72 -8.06 -11.40
N ILE A 179 8.24 -6.94 -11.89
CA ILE A 179 9.48 -6.89 -12.69
C ILE A 179 10.66 -7.42 -11.89
N ALA A 180 10.82 -6.99 -10.63
CA ALA A 180 11.87 -7.47 -9.75
C ALA A 180 11.74 -8.97 -9.48
N ALA A 181 10.53 -9.46 -9.20
CA ALA A 181 10.26 -10.88 -8.97
C ALA A 181 10.54 -11.74 -10.22
N LYS A 182 10.20 -11.25 -11.42
CA LYS A 182 10.55 -11.90 -12.68
C LYS A 182 12.06 -12.01 -12.88
N LYS A 183 12.80 -10.92 -12.60
CA LYS A 183 14.27 -10.93 -12.69
C LYS A 183 14.87 -11.90 -11.68
N TYR A 184 14.33 -11.93 -10.47
CA TYR A 184 14.72 -12.86 -9.43
C TYR A 184 14.48 -14.34 -9.83
N LEU A 185 13.36 -14.63 -10.50
CA LEU A 185 13.09 -15.95 -11.10
C LEU A 185 14.05 -16.28 -12.24
N GLY A 186 14.32 -15.33 -13.14
CA GLY A 186 15.23 -15.52 -14.27
C GLY A 186 16.66 -15.83 -13.82
N ASN A 187 17.15 -15.15 -12.77
CA ASN A 187 18.49 -15.38 -12.22
C ASN A 187 18.64 -16.74 -11.53
N ARG A 188 17.55 -17.43 -11.19
CA ARG A 188 17.57 -18.81 -10.65
C ARG A 188 17.73 -19.88 -11.74
N GLN A 189 17.44 -19.53 -12.99
CA GLN A 189 17.74 -20.36 -14.15
C GLN A 189 19.15 -19.95 -14.60
N GLY A 190 20.19 -20.70 -14.20
CA GLY A 190 21.58 -20.42 -14.58
C GLY A 190 21.76 -20.23 -16.11
N PRO A 191 22.94 -19.74 -16.56
CA PRO A 191 23.20 -19.57 -17.99
C PRO A 191 22.89 -20.89 -18.72
N ARG A 192 22.06 -20.82 -19.77
CA ARG A 192 21.60 -21.98 -20.54
C ARG A 192 22.76 -22.62 -21.29
N PHE A 193 23.59 -23.36 -20.58
CA PHE A 193 24.49 -24.34 -21.15
C PHE A 193 23.81 -25.70 -21.02
N HIS A 194 23.72 -26.41 -22.13
CA HIS A 194 23.24 -27.78 -22.23
C HIS A 194 23.65 -28.65 -21.01
N LYS A 195 22.73 -28.90 -20.06
CA LYS A 195 22.53 -30.20 -19.38
C LYS A 195 21.57 -30.08 -18.20
N SER A 196 20.81 -31.16 -18.03
CA SER A 196 19.90 -31.47 -16.95
C SER A 196 20.58 -31.48 -15.58
N PHE A 197 20.22 -30.55 -14.70
CA PHE A 197 20.26 -30.75 -13.25
C PHE A 197 18.95 -30.24 -12.64
N ARG A 198 18.00 -31.17 -12.57
CA ARG A 198 16.74 -31.01 -11.83
C ARG A 198 17.06 -31.05 -10.34
N ARG A 199 16.91 -29.91 -9.66
CA ARG A 199 16.73 -29.87 -8.21
C ARG A 199 15.27 -29.52 -7.95
N ASN A 200 14.64 -30.31 -7.08
CA ASN A 200 13.22 -30.35 -6.75
C ASN A 200 12.67 -29.02 -6.16
N PHE A 201 12.61 -27.98 -6.99
CA PHE A 201 11.66 -26.89 -6.83
C PHE A 201 10.89 -26.86 -8.14
N ASP A 202 9.66 -27.34 -8.09
CA ASP A 202 8.77 -27.55 -9.22
C ASP A 202 8.95 -26.49 -10.30
N GLU A 203 9.14 -26.93 -11.55
CA GLU A 203 8.99 -26.09 -12.73
C GLU A 203 7.76 -25.20 -12.52
N ILE A 204 7.92 -23.88 -12.51
CA ILE A 204 6.79 -22.95 -12.34
C ILE A 204 5.85 -23.21 -13.51
N LYS A 205 4.81 -24.03 -13.27
CA LYS A 205 3.83 -24.39 -14.27
C LYS A 205 2.99 -23.15 -14.58
N GLY A 206 3.08 -22.66 -15.82
CA GLY A 206 2.28 -21.55 -16.33
C GLY A 206 3.10 -20.32 -16.77
N ARG A 207 2.41 -19.35 -17.36
CA ARG A 207 3.06 -18.09 -17.79
C ARG A 207 3.38 -17.23 -16.57
N THR A 208 4.62 -16.75 -16.47
CA THR A 208 5.08 -15.89 -15.36
C THR A 208 4.20 -14.65 -15.19
N ASP A 209 3.64 -14.12 -16.28
CA ASP A 209 2.72 -12.96 -16.24
C ASP A 209 1.39 -13.26 -15.52
N GLU A 210 0.85 -14.46 -15.69
CA GLU A 210 -0.40 -14.88 -15.05
C GLU A 210 -0.18 -15.08 -13.54
N MET A 211 0.97 -15.67 -13.18
CA MET A 211 1.41 -15.77 -11.79
C MET A 211 1.54 -14.38 -11.15
N MET A 212 2.27 -13.45 -11.79
CA MET A 212 2.46 -12.10 -11.25
C MET A 212 1.14 -11.34 -11.13
N ALA A 213 0.26 -11.46 -12.11
CA ALA A 213 -1.06 -10.83 -12.05
C ALA A 213 -1.90 -11.33 -10.87
N SER A 214 -1.84 -12.64 -10.58
CA SER A 214 -2.51 -13.25 -9.43
C SER A 214 -1.90 -12.77 -8.11
N LEU A 215 -0.57 -12.84 -7.97
CA LEU A 215 0.13 -12.48 -6.74
C LEU A 215 -0.11 -11.01 -6.35
N LEU A 216 0.03 -10.12 -7.33
CA LEU A 216 0.02 -8.67 -7.11
C LEU A 216 -1.37 -8.05 -7.26
N GLY A 217 -2.42 -8.83 -7.55
CA GLY A 217 -3.78 -8.31 -7.60
C GLY A 217 -4.07 -7.42 -8.80
N PHE A 218 -3.63 -7.82 -10.00
CA PHE A 218 -3.98 -7.14 -11.26
C PHE A 218 -5.25 -7.72 -11.92
N GLY A 219 -5.82 -8.79 -11.36
CA GLY A 219 -7.02 -9.46 -11.85
C GLY A 219 -6.75 -10.37 -13.06
N CYS A 220 -5.96 -9.91 -14.04
CA CYS A 220 -5.59 -10.69 -15.22
C CYS A 220 -4.18 -10.37 -15.72
N LYS A 221 -3.64 -11.26 -16.55
CA LYS A 221 -2.31 -11.12 -17.17
C LYS A 221 -2.15 -9.83 -17.98
N ASP A 222 -3.21 -9.41 -18.67
CA ASP A 222 -3.16 -8.23 -19.52
C ASP A 222 -3.10 -6.96 -18.68
N GLY A 223 -3.78 -6.93 -17.53
CA GLY A 223 -3.68 -5.84 -16.56
C GLY A 223 -2.26 -5.68 -16.03
N TYR A 224 -1.60 -6.79 -15.67
CA TYR A 224 -0.22 -6.77 -15.24
C TYR A 224 0.73 -6.33 -16.37
N ARG A 225 0.61 -6.89 -17.59
CA ARG A 225 1.42 -6.50 -18.75
C ARG A 225 1.30 -5.03 -19.10
N GLN A 226 0.09 -4.47 -18.99
CA GLN A 226 -0.14 -3.04 -19.22
C GLN A 226 0.59 -2.19 -18.17
N ALA A 227 0.48 -2.55 -16.89
CA ALA A 227 1.16 -1.84 -15.80
C ALA A 227 2.69 -1.97 -15.89
N GLU A 228 3.20 -3.17 -16.19
CA GLU A 228 4.62 -3.43 -16.46
C GLU A 228 5.13 -2.55 -17.61
N LYS A 229 4.37 -2.47 -18.71
CA LYS A 229 4.73 -1.63 -19.85
C LYS A 229 4.78 -0.14 -19.49
N ILE A 230 3.83 0.35 -18.69
CA ILE A 230 3.82 1.73 -18.19
C ILE A 230 5.04 1.99 -17.32
N GLN A 231 5.39 1.05 -16.44
CA GLN A 231 6.54 1.21 -15.57
C GLN A 231 7.87 1.24 -16.34
N LEU A 232 7.99 0.49 -17.43
CA LEU A 232 9.22 0.40 -18.22
C LEU A 232 9.39 1.52 -19.25
N LEU A 233 8.30 1.98 -19.87
CA LEU A 233 8.32 2.88 -21.03
C LEU A 233 7.56 4.20 -20.81
N GLY A 234 6.95 4.36 -19.65
CA GLY A 234 6.21 5.56 -19.29
C GLY A 234 7.12 6.67 -18.80
N SER A 235 6.79 7.90 -19.21
CA SER A 235 7.28 9.11 -18.58
C SER A 235 6.81 9.20 -17.11
N THR A 236 7.55 9.96 -16.30
CA THR A 236 7.23 10.23 -14.89
C THR A 236 5.81 10.77 -14.71
N GLU A 237 5.37 11.63 -15.61
CA GLU A 237 4.02 12.22 -15.61
C GLU A 237 2.96 11.17 -15.93
N LEU A 238 3.24 10.23 -16.85
CA LEU A 238 2.31 9.16 -17.20
C LEU A 238 2.12 8.18 -16.04
N VAL A 239 3.22 7.79 -15.39
CA VAL A 239 3.19 6.93 -14.19
C VAL A 239 2.36 7.60 -13.08
N LYS A 240 2.64 8.88 -12.80
CA LYS A 240 1.90 9.66 -11.80
C LYS A 240 0.40 9.75 -12.13
N ALA A 241 0.03 9.99 -13.39
CA ALA A 241 -1.37 10.07 -13.80
C ALA A 241 -2.12 8.74 -13.61
N VAL A 242 -1.44 7.60 -13.75
CA VAL A 242 -2.02 6.27 -13.50
C VAL A 242 -2.18 6.01 -12.02
N ASP A 243 -1.14 6.29 -11.22
CA ASP A 243 -1.16 6.04 -9.79
C ASP A 243 -2.16 6.95 -9.04
N GLU A 244 -2.39 8.17 -9.54
CA GLU A 244 -3.44 9.08 -9.04
C GLU A 244 -4.85 8.74 -9.55
N GLY A 245 -5.00 7.71 -10.40
CA GLY A 245 -6.28 7.29 -10.97
C GLY A 245 -6.87 8.24 -12.02
N LYS A 246 -6.11 9.25 -12.46
CA LYS A 246 -6.54 10.21 -13.51
C LYS A 246 -6.67 9.53 -14.87
N LEU A 247 -5.81 8.55 -15.15
CA LEU A 247 -5.80 7.77 -16.39
C LEU A 247 -5.90 6.27 -16.11
N ARG A 248 -6.77 5.57 -16.86
CA ARG A 248 -6.88 4.11 -16.77
C ARG A 248 -5.60 3.44 -17.27
N THR A 249 -5.20 2.33 -16.65
CA THR A 249 -4.02 1.54 -17.02
C THR A 249 -4.02 1.13 -18.50
N SER A 250 -5.14 0.65 -19.02
CA SER A 250 -5.27 0.25 -20.43
C SER A 250 -5.07 1.40 -21.41
N ALA A 251 -5.51 2.61 -21.04
CA ALA A 251 -5.32 3.84 -21.79
C ALA A 251 -3.85 4.28 -21.75
N ALA A 252 -3.26 4.35 -20.56
CA ALA A 252 -1.87 4.72 -20.36
C ALA A 252 -0.90 3.78 -21.09
N ALA A 253 -1.17 2.48 -21.09
CA ALA A 253 -0.37 1.48 -21.80
C ALA A 253 -0.34 1.69 -23.33
N LEU A 254 -1.30 2.40 -23.91
CA LEU A 254 -1.26 2.80 -25.32
C LEU A 254 -0.34 4.01 -25.54
N LEU A 255 -0.32 4.95 -24.59
CA LEU A 255 0.54 6.15 -24.66
C LEU A 255 2.03 5.81 -24.58
N THR A 256 2.40 4.70 -23.95
CA THR A 256 3.80 4.19 -23.92
C THR A 256 4.41 3.91 -25.31
N ARG A 257 3.61 3.90 -26.38
CA ARG A 257 4.11 3.78 -27.76
C ARG A 257 4.79 5.06 -28.25
N PHE A 258 4.56 6.18 -27.59
CA PHE A 258 5.13 7.48 -27.95
C PHE A 258 6.35 7.79 -27.09
N THR A 259 7.20 8.71 -27.57
CA THR A 259 8.34 9.23 -26.81
C THR A 259 7.88 9.94 -25.54
N HIS A 260 8.72 10.00 -24.50
CA HIS A 260 8.39 10.65 -23.22
C HIS A 260 7.89 12.09 -23.42
N ARG A 261 8.55 12.89 -24.28
CA ARG A 261 8.13 14.26 -24.61
C ARG A 261 6.72 14.32 -25.20
N LYS A 262 6.35 13.35 -26.04
CA LYS A 262 5.01 13.29 -26.64
C LYS A 262 3.98 12.79 -25.64
N GLN A 263 4.33 11.85 -24.75
CA GLN A 263 3.47 11.45 -23.64
C GLN A 263 3.13 12.65 -22.74
N GLN A 264 4.14 13.43 -22.35
CA GLN A 264 3.99 14.65 -21.56
C GLN A 264 3.05 15.67 -22.23
N LYS A 265 3.27 15.96 -23.52
CA LYS A 265 2.38 16.85 -24.29
C LYS A 265 0.93 16.34 -24.36
N ILE A 266 0.72 15.03 -24.46
CA ILE A 266 -0.64 14.47 -24.46
C ILE A 266 -1.29 14.65 -23.09
N LEU A 267 -0.54 14.53 -22.00
CA LEU A 267 -1.05 14.63 -20.64
C LEU A 267 -1.38 16.06 -20.21
N THR A 268 -0.95 17.10 -20.94
CA THR A 268 -1.36 18.48 -20.68
C THR A 268 -2.76 18.80 -21.21
N HIS A 269 -3.31 17.95 -22.07
CA HIS A 269 -4.64 18.11 -22.63
C HIS A 269 -5.74 17.65 -21.68
N ASP A 270 -6.97 18.11 -21.94
CA ASP A 270 -8.13 17.72 -21.14
C ASP A 270 -8.46 16.22 -21.26
N LYS A 271 -9.12 15.67 -20.24
CA LYS A 271 -9.48 14.24 -20.18
C LYS A 271 -10.24 13.74 -21.42
N LYS A 272 -11.08 14.59 -22.02
CA LYS A 272 -11.83 14.29 -23.24
C LYS A 272 -10.91 14.18 -24.46
N GLU A 273 -9.95 15.08 -24.58
CA GLU A 273 -8.96 15.10 -25.67
C GLU A 273 -7.98 13.93 -25.57
N ILE A 274 -7.54 13.57 -24.36
CA ILE A 274 -6.76 12.37 -24.13
C ILE A 274 -7.54 11.12 -24.57
N SER A 275 -8.84 11.06 -24.24
CA SER A 275 -9.70 9.94 -24.60
C SER A 275 -9.93 9.84 -26.11
N SER A 276 -10.14 10.97 -26.80
CA SER A 276 -10.31 11.00 -28.26
C SER A 276 -9.01 10.61 -28.98
N PHE A 277 -7.86 11.08 -28.49
CA PHE A 277 -6.54 10.71 -29.01
C PHE A 277 -6.29 9.19 -28.87
N ILE A 278 -6.62 8.62 -27.72
CA ILE A 278 -6.52 7.17 -27.47
C ILE A 278 -7.47 6.39 -28.39
N TYR A 279 -8.68 6.89 -28.64
CA TYR A 279 -9.62 6.26 -29.55
C TYR A 279 -9.12 6.26 -31.01
N GLN A 280 -8.62 7.39 -31.49
CA GLN A 280 -8.06 7.50 -32.85
C GLN A 280 -6.84 6.58 -33.04
N THR A 281 -5.99 6.45 -32.04
CA THR A 281 -4.81 5.56 -32.08
C THR A 281 -5.16 4.08 -32.03
N LYS A 282 -6.36 3.70 -31.54
CA LYS A 282 -6.89 2.34 -31.68
C LYS A 282 -7.41 2.04 -33.09
N LYS A 283 -8.01 3.04 -33.78
CA LYS A 283 -8.58 2.89 -35.12
C LYS A 283 -7.53 2.78 -36.25
N ARG A 284 -6.31 3.26 -36.04
CA ARG A 284 -5.20 3.16 -37.01
C ARG A 284 -4.45 1.81 -36.96
N LYS A 285 -5.08 0.78 -36.39
CA LYS A 285 -4.62 -0.62 -36.40
C LYS A 285 -5.53 -1.41 -37.32
#